data_AF-Q5EAZ6-F1
#
_entry.id   AF-Q5EAZ6-F1
#
_cell.length_a   1.000
_cell.length_b   1.000
_cell.length_c   1.000
_cell.angle_alpha   90.00
_cell.angle_beta   90.00
_cell.angle_gamma   90.00
#
_symmetry.space_group_name_H-M   'P 1'
#
loop_
_entity.id
_entity.type
_entity.pdbx_description
1 polymer ?
#
loop_
_entity_poly.entity_id
_entity_poly.type
_entity_poly.pdbx_seq_one_letter_code
_entity_poly.pdbx_strand_id
1 'polypeptide(L)'
;MAVKAEKVSKYETLKLLEKCRKERDDALHRENAMREKMRQYETRMRSTEALKQKLKQLTLDNKELRKHVKVLRAEIGLEANPKFNGKTTKDIINDLHDKEIECNSLVEKAGKLSLTIDELTSELANTVTSKTLLEDQVQSLQQNLKDMTNNQRRLLKLWEDKKAQREQLSLPAIPQRPGQKPVVHKGVQTEMSISSAQILPTNAFETKNRRDLDKSRTSLERRNITLANGTHR
;
A
#
# COMPACT_ATOMS: atom_id res chain seq x y z
N MET A 1 100.50 -2.07 85.06
CA MET A 1 99.16 -2.66 84.88
C MET A 1 99.27 -3.80 83.89
N ALA A 2 99.08 -5.04 84.33
CA ALA A 2 99.23 -6.23 83.48
C ALA A 2 98.05 -6.33 82.51
N VAL A 3 98.31 -6.03 81.23
CA VAL A 3 97.38 -6.26 80.13
C VAL A 3 97.28 -7.76 79.94
N LYS A 4 96.19 -8.36 80.41
CA LYS A 4 95.80 -9.74 80.10
C LYS A 4 95.52 -9.81 78.59
N ALA A 5 96.56 -10.07 77.80
CA ALA A 5 96.44 -10.49 76.43
C ALA A 5 95.87 -11.91 76.43
N GLU A 6 94.54 -12.00 76.48
CA GLU A 6 93.80 -13.23 76.22
C GLU A 6 94.27 -13.75 74.86
N LYS A 7 95.08 -14.81 74.89
CA LYS A 7 95.59 -15.49 73.70
C LYS A 7 94.40 -16.17 73.02
N VAL A 8 93.72 -15.44 72.16
CA VAL A 8 92.71 -16.00 71.25
C VAL A 8 93.39 -17.15 70.50
N SER A 9 92.86 -18.36 70.67
CA SER A 9 93.38 -19.55 69.99
C SER A 9 93.30 -19.36 68.48
N LYS A 10 94.27 -19.89 67.71
CA LYS A 10 94.24 -19.91 66.24
C LYS A 10 92.89 -20.39 65.68
N TYR A 11 92.26 -21.34 66.37
CA TYR A 11 90.92 -21.85 66.03
C TYR A 11 89.83 -20.77 66.16
N GLU A 12 89.83 -19.99 67.24
CA GLU A 12 88.90 -18.87 67.44
C GLU A 12 89.12 -17.77 66.39
N THR A 13 90.37 -17.48 66.03
CA THR A 13 90.67 -16.54 64.95
C THR A 13 90.13 -17.03 63.59
N LEU A 14 90.29 -18.31 63.26
CA LEU A 14 89.74 -18.89 62.03
C LEU A 14 88.21 -18.86 62.02
N LYS A 15 87.57 -19.18 63.15
CA LYS A 15 86.11 -19.09 63.31
C LYS A 15 85.60 -17.67 63.15
N LEU A 16 86.31 -16.68 63.69
CA LEU A 16 85.99 -15.26 63.52
C LEU A 16 86.15 -14.83 62.07
N LEU A 17 87.22 -15.24 61.38
CA LEU A 17 87.40 -14.96 59.95
C LEU A 17 86.28 -15.54 59.09
N GLU A 18 85.86 -16.78 59.36
CA GLU A 18 84.75 -17.41 58.64
C GLU A 18 83.42 -16.69 58.91
N LYS A 19 83.19 -16.26 60.16
CA LYS A 19 82.05 -15.41 60.51
C LYS A 19 82.08 -14.07 59.76
N CYS A 20 83.21 -13.37 59.74
CA CYS A 20 83.35 -12.12 59.00
C CYS A 20 83.19 -12.31 57.49
N ARG A 21 83.69 -13.43 56.94
CA ARG A 21 83.51 -13.81 55.52
C ARG A 21 82.03 -13.99 55.19
N LYS A 22 81.31 -14.75 56.01
CA LYS A 22 79.87 -14.96 55.87
C LYS A 22 79.08 -13.67 56.00
N GLU A 23 79.38 -12.84 57.00
CA GLU A 23 78.72 -11.54 57.20
C GLU A 23 78.96 -10.59 56.02
N ARG A 24 80.16 -10.57 55.45
CA ARG A 24 80.49 -9.83 54.22
C ARG A 24 79.66 -10.34 53.04
N ASP A 25 79.60 -11.66 52.84
CA ASP A 25 78.84 -12.24 51.74
C ASP A 25 77.33 -11.96 51.90
N ASP A 26 76.78 -12.11 53.09
CA ASP A 26 75.38 -11.76 53.40
C ASP A 26 75.12 -10.25 53.20
N ALA A 27 76.10 -9.39 53.49
CA ALA A 27 76.02 -7.96 53.22
C ALA A 27 76.00 -7.67 51.70
N LEU A 28 76.85 -8.33 50.92
CA LEU A 28 76.88 -8.22 49.46
C LEU A 28 75.58 -8.73 48.81
N HIS A 29 75.05 -9.87 49.26
CA HIS A 29 73.78 -10.40 48.76
C HIS A 29 72.62 -9.45 49.07
N ARG A 30 72.58 -8.88 50.28
CA ARG A 30 71.58 -7.86 50.65
C ARG A 30 71.74 -6.60 49.82
N GLU A 31 72.96 -6.13 49.58
CA GLU A 31 73.25 -4.98 48.73
C GLU A 31 72.74 -5.22 47.30
N ASN A 32 73.05 -6.36 46.69
CA ASN A 32 72.61 -6.72 45.35
C ASN A 32 71.07 -6.81 45.24
N ALA A 33 70.41 -7.41 46.23
CA ALA A 33 68.95 -7.47 46.28
C ALA A 33 68.33 -6.06 46.41
N MET A 34 68.94 -5.16 47.17
CA MET A 34 68.49 -3.77 47.27
C MET A 34 68.75 -2.99 45.98
N ARG A 35 69.89 -3.18 45.31
CA ARG A 35 70.19 -2.58 43.99
C ARG A 35 69.17 -2.99 42.94
N GLU A 36 68.81 -4.27 42.88
CA GLU A 36 67.80 -4.77 41.94
C GLU A 36 66.40 -4.22 42.25
N LYS A 37 66.01 -4.17 43.54
CA LYS A 37 64.76 -3.52 43.95
C LYS A 37 64.73 -2.04 43.54
N MET A 38 65.82 -1.31 43.74
CA MET A 38 65.94 0.09 43.29
C MET A 38 65.74 0.23 41.79
N ARG A 39 66.38 -0.64 40.98
CA ARG A 39 66.21 -0.66 39.52
C ARG A 39 64.76 -0.92 39.09
N GLN A 40 64.06 -1.82 39.77
CA GLN A 40 62.64 -2.10 39.52
C GLN A 40 61.75 -0.91 39.91
N TYR A 41 62.03 -0.25 41.04
CA TYR A 41 61.31 0.96 41.45
C TYR A 41 61.53 2.11 40.46
N GLU A 42 62.75 2.33 39.99
CA GLU A 42 63.05 3.33 38.96
C GLU A 42 62.29 3.05 37.65
N THR A 43 62.27 1.79 37.21
CA THR A 43 61.54 1.39 35.98
C THR A 43 60.04 1.63 36.13
N ARG A 44 59.47 1.22 37.27
CA ARG A 44 58.05 1.43 37.59
C ARG A 44 57.71 2.91 37.72
N MET A 45 58.62 3.71 38.28
CA MET A 45 58.45 5.15 38.40
C MET A 45 58.38 5.80 37.02
N ARG A 46 59.28 5.42 36.10
CA ARG A 46 59.27 5.91 34.71
C ARG A 46 57.98 5.53 33.97
N SER A 47 57.52 4.28 34.07
CA SER A 47 56.27 3.84 33.42
C SER A 47 55.03 4.54 33.98
N THR A 48 55.01 4.75 35.31
CA THR A 48 53.92 5.47 35.97
C THR A 48 53.87 6.93 35.52
N GLU A 49 55.03 7.58 35.36
CA GLU A 49 55.08 8.96 34.87
C GLU A 49 54.60 9.07 33.42
N ALA A 50 54.98 8.13 32.56
CA ALA A 50 54.47 8.07 31.18
C ALA A 50 52.94 7.88 31.13
N LEU A 51 52.38 7.01 31.99
CA LEU A 51 50.93 6.83 32.10
C LEU A 51 50.23 8.09 32.62
N LYS A 52 50.82 8.79 33.59
CA LYS A 52 50.30 10.09 34.07
C LYS A 52 50.27 11.13 32.95
N GLN A 53 51.33 11.22 32.14
CA GLN A 53 51.37 12.11 30.98
C GLN A 53 50.29 11.73 29.95
N LYS A 54 50.12 10.44 29.64
CA LYS A 54 49.06 9.96 28.73
C LYS A 54 47.66 10.27 29.25
N LEU A 55 47.42 10.10 30.54
CA LEU A 55 46.13 10.45 31.16
C LEU A 55 45.85 11.96 31.09
N LYS A 56 46.87 12.80 31.36
CA LYS A 56 46.76 14.26 31.20
C LYS A 56 46.41 14.63 29.76
N GLN A 57 47.07 14.01 28.78
CA GLN A 57 46.78 14.25 27.35
C GLN A 57 45.35 13.84 27.01
N LEU A 58 44.92 12.62 27.37
CA LEU A 58 43.55 12.16 27.11
C LEU A 58 42.49 13.04 27.80
N THR A 59 42.81 13.63 28.95
CA THR A 59 41.93 14.58 29.64
C THR A 59 41.79 15.88 28.85
N LEU A 60 42.88 16.40 28.27
CA LEU A 60 42.86 17.57 27.39
C LEU A 60 42.09 17.27 26.10
N ASP A 61 42.37 16.14 25.47
CA ASP A 61 41.69 15.72 24.24
C ASP A 61 40.18 15.55 24.48
N ASN A 62 39.77 14.93 25.59
CA ASN A 62 38.36 14.79 25.95
C ASN A 62 37.68 16.15 26.17
N LYS A 63 38.38 17.09 26.81
CA LYS A 63 37.89 18.47 26.98
C LYS A 63 37.68 19.15 25.63
N GLU A 64 38.61 18.97 24.69
CA GLU A 64 38.52 19.57 23.36
C GLU A 64 37.40 18.92 22.52
N LEU A 65 37.28 17.59 22.56
CA LEU A 65 36.17 16.86 21.94
C LEU A 65 34.80 17.35 22.46
N ARG A 66 34.68 17.62 23.78
CA ARG A 66 33.45 18.19 24.34
C ARG A 66 33.14 19.58 23.79
N LYS A 67 34.15 20.42 23.53
CA LYS A 67 33.96 21.72 22.87
C LYS A 67 33.53 21.53 21.43
N HIS A 68 34.20 20.66 20.66
CA HIS A 68 33.82 20.37 19.28
C HIS A 68 32.39 19.85 19.18
N VAL A 69 31.98 18.92 20.05
CA VAL A 69 30.59 18.44 20.10
C VAL A 69 29.62 19.59 20.39
N LYS A 70 29.95 20.50 21.32
CA LYS A 70 29.10 21.66 21.62
C LYS A 70 28.98 22.61 20.42
N VAL A 71 30.09 22.88 19.73
CA VAL A 71 30.12 23.73 18.52
C VAL A 71 29.29 23.08 17.41
N LEU A 72 29.56 21.80 17.10
CA LEU A 72 28.82 21.05 16.08
C LEU A 72 27.32 21.07 16.39
N ARG A 73 26.90 20.77 17.62
CA ARG A 73 25.49 20.82 18.03
C ARG A 73 24.85 22.20 17.80
N ALA A 74 25.60 23.27 18.01
CA ALA A 74 25.13 24.63 17.73
C ALA A 74 25.04 24.89 16.22
N GLU A 75 26.05 24.50 15.44
CA GLU A 75 26.10 24.67 13.97
C GLU A 75 24.97 23.93 13.25
N ILE A 76 24.67 22.69 13.66
CA ILE A 76 23.55 21.93 13.10
C ILE A 76 22.19 22.32 13.71
N GLY A 77 22.15 23.38 14.52
CA GLY A 77 20.91 23.94 15.07
C GLY A 77 20.22 23.10 16.15
N LEU A 78 20.88 22.07 16.69
CA LEU A 78 20.31 21.28 17.78
C LEU A 78 20.10 22.10 19.05
N GLU A 79 20.98 23.07 19.32
CA GLU A 79 20.87 23.94 20.50
C GLU A 79 19.73 24.97 20.38
N ALA A 80 19.35 25.35 19.16
CA ALA A 80 18.24 26.28 18.93
C ALA A 80 16.87 25.59 19.07
N ASN A 81 16.82 24.27 18.91
CA ASN A 81 15.59 23.51 18.96
C ASN A 81 15.30 23.01 20.39
N PRO A 82 14.23 23.49 21.05
CA PRO A 82 13.90 23.09 22.42
C PRO A 82 13.65 21.58 22.57
N LYS A 83 13.30 20.87 21.49
CA LYS A 83 13.12 19.41 21.49
C LYS A 83 14.40 18.63 21.81
N PHE A 84 15.56 19.19 21.50
CA PHE A 84 16.86 18.56 21.69
C PHE A 84 17.61 19.09 22.91
N ASN A 85 17.07 20.08 23.60
CA ASN A 85 17.66 20.61 24.82
C ASN A 85 17.74 19.51 25.90
N GLY A 86 18.90 19.37 26.55
CA GLY A 86 19.15 18.34 27.55
C GLY A 86 19.32 16.91 27.03
N LYS A 87 19.06 16.64 25.74
CA LYS A 87 19.26 15.30 25.16
C LYS A 87 20.71 15.05 24.80
N THR A 88 21.13 13.78 24.90
CA THR A 88 22.42 13.37 24.37
C THR A 88 22.35 13.26 22.85
N THR A 89 23.49 13.39 22.16
CA THR A 89 23.55 13.19 20.70
C THR A 89 23.02 11.81 20.29
N LYS A 90 23.21 10.79 21.13
CA LYS A 90 22.70 9.44 20.89
C LYS A 90 21.17 9.37 20.91
N ASP A 91 20.53 10.03 21.89
CA ASP A 91 19.06 10.06 21.99
C ASP A 91 18.45 10.76 20.78
N ILE A 92 19.09 11.83 20.31
CA ILE A 92 18.67 12.58 19.11
C ILE A 92 18.76 11.70 17.86
N ILE A 93 19.85 10.94 17.70
CA ILE A 93 20.01 10.02 16.57
C ILE A 93 18.89 8.96 16.58
N ASN A 94 18.59 8.38 17.75
CA ASN A 94 17.52 7.40 17.87
C ASN A 94 16.16 8.01 17.53
N ASP A 95 15.82 9.18 18.08
CA ASP A 95 14.57 9.90 17.79
C ASP A 95 14.42 10.20 16.29
N LEU A 96 15.51 10.59 15.62
CA LEU A 96 15.52 10.88 14.19
C LEU A 96 15.38 9.60 13.36
N HIS A 97 16.00 8.50 13.79
CA HIS A 97 15.86 7.20 13.14
C HIS A 97 14.43 6.64 13.26
N ASP A 98 13.81 6.77 14.44
CA ASP A 98 12.40 6.39 14.62
C ASP A 98 11.48 7.22 13.72
N LYS A 99 11.78 8.52 13.55
CA LYS A 99 11.06 9.41 12.64
C LYS A 99 11.29 9.08 11.16
N GLU A 100 12.49 8.64 10.81
CA GLU A 100 12.80 8.13 9.47
C GLU A 100 11.97 6.88 9.15
N ILE A 101 11.89 5.93 10.09
CA ILE A 101 11.05 4.73 9.97
C ILE A 101 9.57 5.11 9.80
N GLU A 102 9.07 6.03 10.63
CA GLU A 102 7.69 6.54 10.52
C GLU A 102 7.43 7.19 9.15
N CYS A 103 8.37 8.01 8.67
CA CYS A 103 8.30 8.67 7.37
C CYS A 103 8.23 7.65 6.23
N ASN A 104 9.09 6.62 6.25
CA ASN A 104 9.08 5.55 5.26
C ASN A 104 7.73 4.81 5.23
N SER A 105 7.17 4.50 6.40
CA SER A 105 5.82 3.90 6.50
C SER A 105 4.73 4.83 5.93
N LEU A 106 4.84 6.15 6.14
CA LEU A 106 3.90 7.12 5.56
C LEU A 106 4.04 7.22 4.04
N VAL A 107 5.26 7.16 3.50
CA VAL A 107 5.53 7.12 2.06
C VAL A 107 4.89 5.88 1.42
N GLU A 108 5.04 4.70 2.03
CA GLU A 108 4.39 3.48 1.55
C GLU A 108 2.85 3.59 1.56
N LYS A 109 2.27 4.15 2.64
CA LYS A 109 0.82 4.38 2.73
C LYS A 109 0.35 5.38 1.68
N ALA A 110 1.09 6.46 1.44
CA ALA A 110 0.79 7.44 0.41
C ALA A 110 0.85 6.80 -0.99
N GLY A 111 1.82 5.94 -1.25
CA GLY A 111 1.91 5.17 -2.49
C GLY A 111 0.69 4.26 -2.71
N LYS A 112 0.24 3.54 -1.67
CA LYS A 112 -0.99 2.72 -1.72
C LYS A 112 -2.23 3.57 -2.00
N LEU A 113 -2.36 4.71 -1.33
CA LEU A 113 -3.47 5.64 -1.56
C LEU A 113 -3.47 6.21 -2.98
N SER A 114 -2.29 6.49 -3.55
CA SER A 114 -2.16 6.94 -4.94
C SER A 114 -2.72 5.90 -5.91
N LEU A 115 -2.37 4.62 -5.74
CA LEU A 115 -2.89 3.53 -6.57
C LEU A 115 -4.42 3.41 -6.45
N THR A 116 -4.96 3.51 -5.24
CA THR A 116 -6.42 3.48 -5.03
C THR A 116 -7.12 4.68 -5.69
N ILE A 117 -6.50 5.87 -5.69
CA ILE A 117 -7.04 7.03 -6.41
C ILE A 117 -7.07 6.77 -7.91
N ASP A 118 -6.02 6.18 -8.48
CA ASP A 118 -5.96 5.85 -9.91
C ASP A 118 -7.02 4.81 -10.30
N GLU A 119 -7.20 3.77 -9.49
CA GLU A 119 -8.25 2.76 -9.66
C GLU A 119 -9.66 3.37 -9.65
N LEU A 120 -9.99 4.14 -8.60
CA LEU A 120 -11.29 4.81 -8.49
C LEU A 120 -11.52 5.83 -9.60
N THR A 121 -10.47 6.52 -10.05
CA THR A 121 -10.55 7.45 -11.18
C THR A 121 -10.88 6.70 -12.48
N SER A 122 -10.26 5.53 -12.70
CA SER A 122 -10.58 4.69 -13.85
C SER A 122 -12.01 4.12 -13.79
N GLU A 123 -12.45 3.65 -12.63
CA GLU A 123 -13.81 3.18 -12.41
C GLU A 123 -14.86 4.28 -12.64
N LEU A 124 -14.58 5.50 -12.17
CA LEU A 124 -15.44 6.66 -12.39
C LEU A 124 -15.51 7.00 -13.88
N ALA A 125 -14.38 7.01 -14.60
CA ALA A 125 -14.36 7.26 -16.04
C ALA A 125 -15.19 6.22 -16.81
N ASN A 126 -15.04 4.94 -16.49
CA ASN A 126 -15.84 3.86 -17.09
C ASN A 126 -17.34 4.02 -16.78
N THR A 127 -17.67 4.42 -15.56
CA THR A 127 -19.06 4.68 -15.14
C THR A 127 -19.66 5.85 -15.90
N VAL A 128 -18.89 6.94 -16.10
CA VAL A 128 -19.31 8.10 -16.89
C VAL A 128 -19.57 7.70 -18.35
N THR A 129 -18.67 6.93 -18.98
CA THR A 129 -18.88 6.44 -20.35
C THR A 129 -20.11 5.54 -20.47
N SER A 130 -20.31 4.61 -19.52
CA SER A 130 -21.48 3.74 -19.48
C SER A 130 -22.77 4.54 -19.30
N LYS A 131 -22.75 5.55 -18.43
CA LYS A 131 -23.87 6.47 -18.22
C LYS A 131 -24.23 7.22 -19.51
N THR A 132 -23.25 7.80 -20.20
CA THR A 132 -23.50 8.53 -21.47
C THR A 132 -24.15 7.62 -22.52
N LEU A 133 -23.67 6.38 -22.66
CA LEU A 133 -24.27 5.41 -23.60
C LEU A 133 -25.74 5.11 -23.25
N LEU A 134 -26.05 4.95 -21.95
CA LEU A 134 -27.42 4.73 -21.50
C LEU A 134 -28.30 5.96 -21.69
N GLU A 135 -27.77 7.17 -21.49
CA GLU A 135 -28.48 8.42 -21.75
C GLU A 135 -28.83 8.55 -23.25
N ASP A 136 -27.90 8.21 -24.15
CA ASP A 136 -28.15 8.19 -25.60
C ASP A 136 -29.23 7.16 -25.98
N GLN A 137 -29.20 5.98 -25.36
CA GLN A 137 -30.24 4.95 -25.57
C GLN A 137 -31.61 5.43 -25.09
N VAL A 138 -31.68 6.07 -23.92
CA VAL A 138 -32.93 6.63 -23.39
C VAL A 138 -33.47 7.72 -24.31
N GLN A 139 -32.62 8.62 -24.81
CA GLN A 139 -33.03 9.66 -25.76
C GLN A 139 -33.57 9.05 -27.06
N SER A 140 -32.90 8.04 -27.61
CA SER A 140 -33.36 7.32 -28.80
C SER A 140 -34.72 6.65 -28.58
N LEU A 141 -34.93 6.01 -27.42
CA LEU A 141 -36.20 5.38 -27.08
C LEU A 141 -37.32 6.41 -26.88
N GLN A 142 -37.03 7.54 -26.24
CA GLN A 142 -37.99 8.64 -26.07
C GLN A 142 -38.41 9.22 -27.42
N GLN A 143 -37.46 9.42 -28.35
CA GLN A 143 -37.75 9.88 -29.69
C GLN A 143 -38.59 8.86 -30.48
N ASN A 144 -38.26 7.57 -30.39
CA ASN A 144 -39.05 6.50 -31.02
C ASN A 144 -40.50 6.47 -30.50
N LEU A 145 -40.68 6.57 -29.17
CA LEU A 145 -42.01 6.60 -28.55
C LEU A 145 -42.83 7.82 -29.00
N LYS A 146 -42.19 8.99 -29.12
CA LYS A 146 -42.81 10.21 -29.64
C LYS A 146 -43.28 10.00 -31.09
N ASP A 147 -42.45 9.41 -31.94
CA ASP A 147 -42.78 9.13 -33.33
C ASP A 147 -43.92 8.11 -33.47
N MET A 148 -43.89 7.03 -32.68
CA MET A 148 -44.99 6.06 -32.60
C MET A 148 -46.31 6.71 -32.15
N THR A 149 -46.26 7.57 -31.13
CA THR A 149 -47.45 8.28 -30.62
C THR A 149 -48.03 9.23 -31.67
N ASN A 150 -47.16 9.96 -32.38
CA ASN A 150 -47.57 10.83 -33.49
C ASN A 150 -48.19 10.03 -34.63
N ASN A 151 -47.62 8.86 -34.96
CA ASN A 151 -48.17 7.96 -35.98
C ASN A 151 -49.55 7.41 -35.57
N GLN A 152 -49.71 6.97 -34.32
CA GLN A 152 -51.00 6.53 -33.79
C GLN A 152 -52.05 7.64 -33.84
N ARG A 153 -51.70 8.88 -33.43
CA ARG A 153 -52.60 10.04 -33.50
C ARG A 153 -53.03 10.32 -34.95
N ARG A 154 -52.10 10.25 -35.90
CA ARG A 154 -52.38 10.41 -37.33
C ARG A 154 -53.33 9.32 -37.84
N LEU A 155 -53.06 8.06 -37.49
CA LEU A 155 -53.90 6.92 -37.89
C LEU A 155 -55.30 7.00 -37.29
N LEU A 156 -55.43 7.39 -36.01
CA LEU A 156 -56.72 7.58 -35.35
C LEU A 156 -57.54 8.66 -36.06
N LYS A 157 -56.92 9.81 -36.35
CA LYS A 157 -57.57 10.88 -37.11
C LYS A 157 -58.06 10.40 -38.49
N LEU A 158 -57.21 9.70 -39.24
CA LEU A 158 -57.60 9.14 -40.54
C LEU A 158 -58.75 8.12 -40.42
N TRP A 159 -58.78 7.36 -39.34
CA TRP A 159 -59.86 6.42 -39.07
C TRP A 159 -61.18 7.13 -38.73
N GLU A 160 -61.13 8.18 -37.93
CA GLU A 160 -62.27 9.06 -37.63
C GLU A 160 -62.81 9.74 -38.88
N ASP A 161 -61.93 10.32 -39.71
CA ASP A 161 -62.31 10.95 -40.99
C ASP A 161 -62.99 9.93 -41.93
N LYS A 162 -62.44 8.71 -42.03
CA LYS A 162 -63.01 7.63 -42.85
C LYS A 162 -64.35 7.13 -42.29
N LYS A 163 -64.50 7.08 -40.97
CA LYS A 163 -65.76 6.71 -40.30
C LYS A 163 -66.84 7.76 -40.59
N ALA A 164 -66.51 9.05 -40.45
CA ALA A 164 -67.42 10.15 -40.77
C ALA A 164 -67.85 10.13 -42.24
N GLN A 165 -66.94 9.84 -43.18
CA GLN A 165 -67.28 9.65 -44.60
C GLN A 165 -68.27 8.51 -44.82
N ARG A 166 -68.11 7.37 -44.12
CA ARG A 166 -69.05 6.25 -44.19
C ARG A 166 -70.43 6.59 -43.62
N GLU A 167 -70.49 7.33 -42.51
CA GLU A 167 -71.76 7.78 -41.93
C GLU A 167 -72.47 8.80 -42.83
N GLN A 168 -71.75 9.75 -43.45
CA GLN A 168 -72.34 10.69 -44.42
C GLN A 168 -72.85 10.00 -45.69
N LEU A 169 -72.25 8.87 -46.08
CA LEU A 169 -72.73 8.04 -47.18
C LEU A 169 -73.87 7.10 -46.77
N SER A 170 -74.18 6.95 -45.47
CA SER A 170 -75.39 6.25 -45.03
C SER A 170 -76.60 7.16 -45.25
N LEU A 171 -77.07 7.14 -46.49
CA LEU A 171 -78.31 7.74 -46.94
C LEU A 171 -79.48 7.28 -46.06
N PRO A 172 -80.49 8.13 -45.84
CA PRO A 172 -81.61 7.83 -44.96
C PRO A 172 -82.24 6.50 -45.36
N ALA A 173 -82.44 5.61 -44.37
CA ALA A 173 -83.26 4.43 -44.51
C ALA A 173 -84.59 4.87 -45.12
N ILE A 174 -84.79 4.57 -46.41
CA ILE A 174 -86.04 4.83 -47.11
C ILE A 174 -87.11 4.16 -46.24
N PRO A 175 -88.11 4.90 -45.71
CA PRO A 175 -89.14 4.29 -44.89
C PRO A 175 -89.81 3.23 -45.74
N GLN A 176 -89.61 1.96 -45.37
CA GLN A 176 -90.24 0.83 -46.04
C GLN A 176 -91.75 0.99 -45.83
N ARG A 177 -92.44 1.50 -46.86
CA ARG A 177 -93.89 1.34 -46.92
C ARG A 177 -94.19 -0.16 -46.97
N PRO A 178 -95.23 -0.65 -46.26
CA PRO A 178 -95.52 -2.06 -46.19
C PRO A 178 -95.74 -2.63 -47.59
N GLY A 179 -94.88 -3.55 -48.03
CA GLY A 179 -95.09 -4.33 -49.27
C GLY A 179 -93.94 -4.39 -50.28
N GLN A 180 -92.84 -3.65 -50.12
CA GLN A 180 -91.68 -3.78 -51.04
C GLN A 180 -90.56 -4.67 -50.49
N LYS A 181 -90.32 -5.78 -51.20
CA LYS A 181 -89.27 -6.77 -50.93
C LYS A 181 -87.88 -6.13 -51.03
N PRO A 182 -86.93 -6.49 -50.16
CA PRO A 182 -85.62 -5.84 -50.06
C PRO A 182 -84.78 -6.05 -51.32
N VAL A 183 -84.45 -4.94 -51.99
CA VAL A 183 -83.46 -4.93 -53.07
C VAL A 183 -82.09 -5.01 -52.43
N VAL A 184 -81.48 -6.19 -52.56
CA VAL A 184 -80.11 -6.50 -52.14
C VAL A 184 -79.17 -5.45 -52.72
N HIS A 185 -78.58 -4.61 -51.86
CA HIS A 185 -77.53 -3.68 -52.25
C HIS A 185 -76.37 -4.48 -52.82
N LYS A 186 -76.20 -4.42 -54.14
CA LYS A 186 -74.97 -4.80 -54.84
C LYS A 186 -73.89 -3.80 -54.42
N GLY A 187 -73.29 -4.05 -53.26
CA GLY A 187 -71.97 -3.51 -52.98
C GLY A 187 -71.08 -3.95 -54.13
N VAL A 188 -70.53 -2.98 -54.86
CA VAL A 188 -69.51 -3.20 -55.88
C VAL A 188 -68.27 -3.70 -55.16
N GLN A 189 -68.28 -4.99 -54.87
CA GLN A 189 -67.11 -5.76 -54.52
C GLN A 189 -66.31 -5.85 -55.81
N THR A 190 -65.36 -4.93 -55.99
CA THR A 190 -64.27 -5.17 -56.93
C THR A 190 -63.50 -6.37 -56.40
N GLU A 191 -63.88 -7.55 -56.88
CA GLU A 191 -63.06 -8.73 -56.82
C GLU A 191 -61.79 -8.44 -57.62
N MET A 192 -60.76 -7.91 -56.95
CA MET A 192 -59.42 -8.38 -57.29
C MET A 192 -59.39 -9.84 -56.85
N SER A 193 -59.76 -10.73 -57.77
CA SER A 193 -59.72 -12.16 -57.54
C SER A 193 -58.28 -12.56 -57.24
N ILE A 194 -57.98 -12.75 -55.96
CA ILE A 194 -56.73 -13.36 -55.54
C ILE A 194 -56.92 -14.87 -55.80
N SER A 195 -56.02 -15.48 -56.56
CA SER A 195 -56.05 -16.92 -56.78
C SER A 195 -56.14 -17.66 -55.44
N SER A 196 -56.92 -18.74 -55.38
CA SER A 196 -57.03 -19.59 -54.20
C SER A 196 -55.66 -20.09 -53.69
N ALA A 197 -54.65 -20.14 -54.55
CA ALA A 197 -53.27 -20.49 -54.19
C ALA A 197 -52.53 -19.42 -53.37
N GLN A 198 -53.01 -18.18 -53.33
CA GLN A 198 -52.42 -17.07 -52.56
C GLN A 198 -53.19 -16.77 -51.27
N ILE A 199 -54.32 -17.45 -51.04
CA ILE A 199 -55.08 -17.32 -49.80
C ILE A 199 -54.32 -18.09 -48.71
N LEU A 200 -53.70 -17.36 -47.79
CA LEU A 200 -53.11 -17.94 -46.59
C LEU A 200 -54.21 -18.72 -45.83
N PRO A 201 -53.96 -19.98 -45.43
CA PRO A 201 -54.93 -20.75 -44.65
C PRO A 201 -55.27 -20.01 -43.35
N THR A 202 -56.48 -20.20 -42.84
CA THR A 202 -57.05 -19.47 -41.69
C THR A 202 -56.18 -19.48 -40.42
N ASN A 203 -55.21 -20.39 -40.34
CA ASN A 203 -54.35 -20.60 -39.18
C ASN A 203 -52.90 -20.11 -39.41
N ALA A 204 -52.62 -19.35 -40.49
CA ALA A 204 -51.28 -18.87 -40.80
C ALA A 204 -50.64 -18.00 -39.70
N PHE A 205 -51.46 -17.40 -38.83
CA PHE A 205 -51.01 -16.56 -37.72
C PHE A 205 -51.34 -17.15 -36.34
N GLU A 206 -51.68 -18.45 -36.24
CA GLU A 206 -51.72 -19.11 -34.95
C GLU A 206 -50.29 -19.26 -34.41
N THR A 207 -49.85 -18.23 -33.69
CA THR A 207 -48.70 -18.32 -32.80
C THR A 207 -49.06 -19.29 -31.68
N LYS A 208 -48.65 -20.55 -31.84
CA LYS A 208 -48.67 -21.55 -30.75
C LYS A 208 -48.13 -20.90 -29.49
N ASN A 209 -48.91 -21.01 -28.40
CA ASN A 209 -48.61 -20.45 -27.09
C ASN A 209 -47.13 -20.63 -26.75
N ARG A 210 -46.39 -19.52 -26.75
CA ARG A 210 -44.98 -19.40 -26.38
C ARG A 210 -44.81 -19.52 -24.86
N ARG A 211 -45.51 -20.47 -24.22
CA ARG A 211 -45.28 -20.86 -22.81
C ARG A 211 -44.30 -22.03 -22.66
N ASP A 212 -43.85 -22.64 -23.76
CA ASP A 212 -42.91 -23.78 -23.72
C ASP A 212 -41.52 -23.50 -24.32
N LEU A 213 -41.11 -22.23 -24.47
CA LEU A 213 -39.73 -21.90 -24.87
C LEU A 213 -38.84 -21.41 -23.72
N ASP A 214 -39.28 -21.53 -22.46
CA ASP A 214 -38.48 -21.24 -21.26
C ASP A 214 -37.64 -22.42 -20.76
N LYS A 215 -37.51 -23.51 -21.54
CA LYS A 215 -36.66 -24.65 -21.17
C LYS A 215 -35.41 -24.89 -22.01
N SER A 216 -35.19 -24.12 -23.09
CA SER A 216 -34.04 -24.38 -23.98
C SER A 216 -32.94 -23.31 -23.99
N ARG A 217 -33.04 -22.22 -23.22
CA ARG A 217 -31.93 -21.23 -23.11
C ARG A 217 -31.22 -21.21 -21.76
N THR A 218 -31.68 -21.96 -20.78
CA THR A 218 -30.96 -22.22 -19.52
C THR A 218 -29.82 -23.25 -19.66
N SER A 219 -29.48 -23.69 -20.87
CA SER A 219 -28.34 -24.60 -21.12
C SER A 219 -27.08 -23.92 -21.67
N LEU A 220 -26.97 -22.58 -21.59
CA LEU A 220 -25.71 -21.89 -21.88
C LEU A 220 -25.10 -21.12 -20.70
N GLU A 221 -25.58 -21.38 -19.47
CA GLU A 221 -24.75 -21.21 -18.27
C GLU A 221 -24.13 -22.57 -17.92
N ARG A 222 -22.83 -22.71 -18.20
CA ARG A 222 -21.82 -23.67 -17.66
C ARG A 222 -20.88 -24.16 -18.76
N ARG A 223 -20.04 -23.24 -19.26
CA ARG A 223 -18.64 -23.59 -19.50
C ARG A 223 -17.76 -22.59 -18.78
N ASN A 224 -17.72 -22.77 -17.46
CA ASN A 224 -16.56 -22.45 -16.66
C ASN A 224 -15.39 -23.30 -17.18
N ILE A 225 -14.30 -22.68 -17.60
CA ILE A 225 -12.97 -23.30 -17.53
C ILE A 225 -12.05 -22.26 -16.90
N THR A 226 -12.01 -22.33 -15.58
CA THR A 226 -10.93 -21.88 -14.73
C THR A 226 -9.61 -22.49 -15.18
N LEU A 227 -8.59 -21.67 -15.39
CA LEU A 227 -7.19 -22.08 -15.30
C LEU A 227 -6.55 -21.24 -14.20
N ALA A 228 -6.63 -21.78 -12.99
CA ALA A 228 -5.82 -21.40 -11.86
C ALA A 228 -4.64 -22.38 -11.74
N ASN A 229 -3.55 -21.88 -11.18
CA ASN A 229 -2.32 -22.56 -10.76
C ASN A 229 -1.39 -22.95 -11.92
N GLY A 230 -0.08 -22.75 -11.83
CA GLY A 230 0.76 -22.43 -10.68
C GLY A 230 2.19 -22.81 -11.06
N THR A 231 3.15 -22.10 -10.46
CA THR A 231 4.58 -22.40 -10.37
C THR A 231 4.95 -23.88 -10.46
N HIS A 232 5.93 -24.24 -11.30
CA HIS A 232 6.90 -25.29 -10.99
C HIS A 232 8.20 -25.18 -11.80
N ARG A 233 9.30 -25.13 -11.03
CA ARG A 233 10.73 -25.29 -11.35
C ARG A 233 11.50 -24.04 -11.78
#